data_AF-A0A927QLK9-F1
#
_entry.id   AF-A0A927QLK9-F1
#
_cell.length_a   1.000
_cell.length_b   1.000
_cell.length_c   1.000
_cell.angle_alpha   90.00
_cell.angle_beta   90.00
_cell.angle_gamma   90.00
#
_symmetry.space_group_name_H-M   'P 1'
#
loop_
_entity.id
_entity.type
_entity.pdbx_description
1 polymer ?
#
loop_
_entity_poly.entity_id
_entity_poly.type
_entity_poly.pdbx_seq_one_letter_code
_entity_poly.pdbx_strand_id
1 'polypeptide(L)' 'MCQHQPLCPTAESADREGARLVAHHPEQGWSLLCNGVLLFEDTGELLPDGQIIAPHRPNGSVVTAA' A
#
# COMPACT_ATOMS: atom_id res chain seq x y z
N MET A 1 -12.86 -2.74 -12.12
CA MET A 1 -12.99 -3.89 -11.21
C MET A 1 -12.29 -5.09 -11.85
N CYS A 2 -11.33 -5.70 -11.14
CA CYS A 2 -10.62 -6.90 -11.61
C CYS A 2 -11.51 -8.16 -11.52
N GLN A 3 -11.17 -9.21 -12.28
CA GLN A 3 -11.92 -10.49 -12.34
C GLN A 3 -11.34 -11.59 -11.43
N HIS A 4 -10.61 -11.21 -10.37
CA HIS A 4 -9.99 -12.17 -9.47
C HIS A 4 -11.03 -12.87 -8.58
N GLN A 5 -10.77 -14.16 -8.27
CA GLN A 5 -11.53 -14.94 -7.30
C GLN A 5 -10.58 -15.42 -6.18
N PRO A 6 -10.85 -15.12 -4.89
CA PRO A 6 -11.88 -14.20 -4.38
C PRO A 6 -11.71 -12.77 -4.91
N LEU A 7 -12.80 -11.99 -4.85
CA LEU A 7 -12.78 -10.58 -5.28
C LEU A 7 -11.75 -9.80 -4.47
N CYS A 8 -10.94 -8.99 -5.15
CA CYS A 8 -9.98 -8.14 -4.48
C CYS A 8 -10.67 -6.98 -3.76
N PRO A 9 -10.12 -6.53 -2.62
CA PRO A 9 -10.62 -5.35 -1.93
C PRO A 9 -10.53 -4.10 -2.80
N THR A 10 -11.44 -3.17 -2.56
CA THR A 10 -11.38 -1.84 -3.20
C THR A 10 -10.21 -1.04 -2.66
N ALA A 11 -9.77 -0.02 -3.40
CA ALA A 11 -8.73 0.90 -2.94
C ALA A 11 -9.13 1.60 -1.63
N GLU A 12 -10.41 1.92 -1.44
CA GLU A 12 -10.90 2.59 -0.23
C GLU A 12 -10.98 1.66 1.00
N SER A 13 -10.88 0.34 0.83
CA SER A 13 -11.03 -0.62 1.93
C SER A 13 -9.84 -0.57 2.89
N ALA A 14 -10.07 -0.89 4.17
CA ALA A 14 -8.98 -0.96 5.15
C ALA A 14 -7.94 -2.05 4.82
N ASP A 15 -8.35 -3.09 4.11
CA ASP A 15 -7.53 -4.23 3.65
C ASP A 15 -7.05 -4.08 2.19
N ARG A 16 -6.98 -2.86 1.64
CA ARG A 16 -6.65 -2.59 0.23
C ARG A 16 -5.34 -3.23 -0.26
N GLU A 17 -4.36 -3.40 0.63
CA GLU A 17 -3.07 -4.07 0.35
C GLU A 17 -3.22 -5.56 -0.01
N GLY A 18 -4.36 -6.17 0.32
CA GLY A 18 -4.70 -7.55 -0.02
C GLY A 18 -5.07 -7.80 -1.49
N ALA A 19 -5.11 -6.74 -2.32
CA ALA A 19 -5.32 -6.87 -3.75
C ALA A 19 -4.12 -7.56 -4.46
N ARG A 20 -4.38 -8.14 -5.63
CA ARG A 20 -3.34 -8.88 -6.39
C ARG A 20 -2.34 -7.90 -7.02
N LEU A 21 -1.06 -8.22 -6.96
CA LEU A 21 0.00 -7.54 -7.72
C LEU A 21 -0.24 -7.65 -9.23
N VAL A 22 -0.10 -6.54 -9.94
CA VAL A 22 -0.10 -6.48 -11.41
C VAL A 22 1.21 -5.93 -11.98
N ALA A 23 1.98 -5.20 -11.16
CA ALA A 23 3.36 -4.85 -11.46
C ALA A 23 4.19 -4.86 -10.17
N HIS A 24 5.45 -5.28 -10.27
CA HIS A 24 6.37 -5.35 -9.14
C HIS A 24 7.72 -4.76 -9.58
N HIS A 25 8.12 -3.65 -8.97
CA HIS A 25 9.31 -2.89 -9.33
C HIS A 25 10.16 -2.61 -8.08
N PRO A 26 10.86 -3.64 -7.54
CA PRO A 26 11.69 -3.49 -6.35
C PRO A 26 12.85 -2.52 -6.57
N GLU A 27 13.42 -2.48 -7.79
CA GLU A 27 14.44 -1.51 -8.20
C GLU A 27 13.98 -0.04 -8.04
N GLN A 28 12.67 0.21 -7.99
CA GLN A 28 12.07 1.54 -7.82
C GLN A 28 11.33 1.68 -6.48
N GLY A 29 11.31 0.63 -5.64
CA GLY A 29 10.70 0.63 -4.32
C GLY A 29 9.16 0.60 -4.30
N TRP A 30 8.51 0.12 -5.37
CA TRP A 30 7.04 0.08 -5.42
C TRP A 30 6.46 -1.13 -6.14
N SER A 31 5.18 -1.37 -5.87
CA SER A 31 4.36 -2.35 -6.56
C SER A 31 2.98 -1.79 -6.87
N LEU A 32 2.41 -2.15 -8.02
CA LEU A 32 1.05 -1.77 -8.40
C LEU A 32 0.09 -2.93 -8.14
N LEU A 33 -0.99 -2.67 -7.43
CA LEU A 33 -2.06 -3.60 -7.16
C LEU A 33 -3.21 -3.45 -8.18
N CYS A 34 -3.98 -4.52 -8.39
CA CYS A 34 -5.07 -4.55 -9.37
C CYS A 34 -6.25 -3.62 -9.05
N ASN A 35 -6.34 -3.13 -7.81
CA ASN A 35 -7.29 -2.10 -7.39
C ASN A 35 -6.77 -0.67 -7.65
N GLY A 36 -5.58 -0.52 -8.23
CA GLY A 36 -4.94 0.75 -8.58
C GLY A 36 -4.09 1.36 -7.47
N VAL A 37 -3.94 0.69 -6.32
CA VAL A 37 -3.08 1.14 -5.24
C VAL A 37 -1.61 0.91 -5.60
N LEU A 38 -0.79 1.95 -5.42
CA LEU A 38 0.67 1.87 -5.42
C LEU A 38 1.16 1.60 -4.01
N LEU A 39 1.68 0.40 -3.77
CA LEU A 39 2.26 -0.01 -2.49
C LEU A 39 3.77 0.24 -2.51
N PHE A 40 4.29 1.00 -1.56
CA PHE A 40 5.71 1.26 -1.40
C PHE A 40 6.35 0.27 -0.42
N GLU A 41 7.65 0.03 -0.55
CA GLU A 41 8.38 -0.92 0.31
C GLU A 41 8.39 -0.51 1.79
N ASP A 42 8.20 0.77 2.09
CA ASP A 42 8.10 1.28 3.45
C ASP A 42 6.69 1.14 4.04
N THR A 43 5.77 0.41 3.39
CA THR A 43 4.34 0.27 3.72
C THR A 43 3.48 1.51 3.45
N GLY A 44 4.06 2.56 2.85
CA GLY A 44 3.26 3.68 2.35
C GLY A 44 2.38 3.26 1.16
N GLU A 45 1.30 4.00 0.93
CA GLU A 45 0.39 3.73 -0.19
C GLU A 45 0.02 5.03 -0.91
N LEU A 46 -0.10 4.97 -2.24
CA LEU A 46 -0.74 6.00 -3.06
C LEU A 46 -2.02 5.41 -3.69
N LEU A 47 -3.16 5.97 -3.30
CA LEU A 47 -4.48 5.58 -3.77
C LEU A 47 -4.72 6.08 -5.21
N PRO A 48 -5.68 5.49 -5.95
CA PRO A 48 -6.00 5.90 -7.32
C PRO A 48 -6.50 7.34 -7.47
N ASP A 49 -7.04 7.93 -6.40
CA ASP A 49 -7.50 9.31 -6.35
C ASP A 49 -6.37 10.31 -6.00
N GLY A 50 -5.15 9.80 -5.74
CA GLY A 50 -3.98 10.58 -5.37
C GLY A 50 -3.82 10.80 -3.86
N GLN A 51 -4.68 10.23 -3.02
CA GLN A 51 -4.49 10.26 -1.57
C GLN A 51 -3.27 9.45 -1.15
N ILE A 52 -2.51 9.99 -0.19
CA ILE A 52 -1.31 9.37 0.37
C ILE A 52 -1.67 8.76 1.73
N ILE A 53 -1.42 7.46 1.88
CA ILE A 53 -1.43 6.78 3.16
C ILE A 53 0.01 6.68 3.66
N ALA A 54 0.26 7.22 4.84
CA ALA A 54 1.59 7.24 5.41
C ALA A 54 2.04 5.81 5.80
N PRO A 55 3.34 5.51 5.66
CA PRO A 55 3.96 4.29 6.19
C PRO A 55 3.56 3.97 7.63
N HIS A 56 3.31 2.69 7.91
CA HIS A 56 3.15 2.18 9.27
C HIS A 56 4.51 2.12 9.96
N ARG A 57 4.98 3.25 10.48
CA ARG A 57 6.14 3.29 11.37
C ARG A 57 5.67 2.90 12.77
N PRO A 58 6.27 1.88 13.43
CA PRO A 58 6.10 1.74 14.87
C PRO A 58 6.57 3.06 15.47
N ASN A 59 5.69 3.72 16.22
CA ASN A 59 5.98 5.00 16.86
C ASN A 59 7.23 4.78 17.71
N GLY A 60 8.38 5.23 17.22
CA GLY A 60 9.57 5.31 18.04
C GLY A 60 9.21 6.29 19.14
N SER A 61 8.87 5.79 20.33
CA SER A 61 8.94 6.61 21.54
C SER A 61 10.31 7.26 21.48
N VAL A 62 10.33 8.56 21.23
CA VAL A 62 11.56 9.34 21.25
C VAL A 62 12.10 9.17 22.67
N VAL A 63 13.11 8.32 22.80
CA VAL A 63 13.81 8.18 24.07
C VAL A 63 14.67 9.43 24.16
N THR A 64 14.15 10.47 24.81
CA THR A 64 14.94 11.64 25.18
C THR A 64 16.02 11.14 26.12
N ALA A 65 17.28 11.16 25.68
CA ALA A 65 18.41 10.89 26.55
C ALA A 65 18.47 11.98 27.64
N ALA A 66 18.52 11.56 28.90
CA ALA A 66 18.73 12.42 30.07
C ALA A 66 20.22 12.65 30.31
#